data_AF-A0A3B0TGG7-F1
#
_entry.id   AF-A0A3B0TGG7-F1
#
_cell.length_a   1.000
_cell.length_b   1.000
_cell.length_c   1.000
_cell.angle_alpha   90.00
_cell.angle_beta   90.00
_cell.angle_gamma   90.00
#
_symmetry.space_group_name_H-M   'P 1'
#
loop_
_entity.id
_entity.type
_entity.pdbx_description
1 polymer ?
#
loop_
_entity_poly.entity_id
_entity_poly.type
_entity_poly.pdbx_seq_one_letter_code
_entity_poly.pdbx_strand_id
1 'polypeptide(L)'
;MPTSLKPWLPIVLSDTENGCLSQLYKFLDQNDQKLDLTLWEQTDQKINFLFKSYVNTIVDRNSLPNISHLICGWGDFEYEGGSITDKLADFIFYKDGKPYIKQCDPEGDFHPWQSFAYMVMAGVDFQKKIVGTHSLQDVVSNSIRIQKDKGEELGHLLFAFASVAESDWLDHIFYMNEKQYTLQEMVRKAIYAHEYGGFEVCRKFHLSEGLCAISARVPAFEKFKEEAERFLDGQTKMVDFILIVLEQILSEKSQISVIKSLRDKLVILDYFENHIYYLGHAIENACFGLINGFTMEKRQFRAITRAINIANSFLSDFGLASISFLESFLSLGHYRRAVTLFTKLNDSTVEVEGQRIGLILTTNLKLTLQEYTVDLKSLKGKPGLKPEIVSDAYKDYFLYFDTEYDILPKLKSIIEHTDLQDTNIVLKGGFKHFRRYHPAEWPRSVHYEILQHKNKTIGLEIHIEDQRYQSLYPVLERLSTKLPELCMKGKVSLDREWYSCGRLKIDYDLDVPNDVIVKDFLRFIGYTETILAQPLKAIT
;
A
#
# COMPACT_ATOMS: atom_id res chain seq x y z
N MET A 1 -18.95 33.33 -13.07
CA MET A 1 -17.48 33.25 -13.13
C MET A 1 -16.92 33.58 -11.75
N PRO A 2 -16.42 32.62 -10.96
CA PRO A 2 -15.47 32.91 -9.88
C PRO A 2 -14.08 33.07 -10.53
N THR A 3 -13.51 34.28 -10.56
CA THR A 3 -12.42 34.76 -9.68
C THR A 3 -11.17 33.88 -9.70
N SER A 4 -10.07 34.44 -10.22
CA SER A 4 -8.70 33.89 -10.26
C SER A 4 -8.47 32.76 -9.23
N LEU A 5 -8.20 31.55 -9.71
CA LEU A 5 -7.90 30.41 -8.87
C LEU A 5 -6.73 30.77 -7.93
N LYS A 6 -7.03 31.03 -6.65
CA LYS A 6 -6.01 31.25 -5.63
C LYS A 6 -5.11 30.00 -5.58
N PRO A 7 -3.78 30.16 -5.45
CA PRO A 7 -2.89 29.03 -5.19
C PRO A 7 -3.43 28.21 -4.02
N TRP A 8 -3.56 26.91 -4.20
CA TRP A 8 -3.96 26.02 -3.11
C TRP A 8 -2.72 25.70 -2.29
N LEU A 9 -2.80 25.91 -0.97
CA LEU A 9 -1.77 25.55 0.00
C LEU A 9 -2.48 24.78 1.12
N PRO A 10 -1.96 23.61 1.53
CA PRO A 10 -2.65 22.81 2.54
C PRO A 10 -2.52 23.39 3.95
N ILE A 11 -1.59 24.31 4.19
CA ILE A 11 -1.27 24.81 5.52
C ILE A 11 -1.11 26.34 5.53
N VAL A 12 -1.40 26.92 6.69
CA VAL A 12 -1.16 28.34 6.96
C VAL A 12 0.15 28.49 7.75
N LEU A 13 1.06 29.28 7.22
CA LEU A 13 2.37 29.53 7.82
C LEU A 13 2.36 30.76 8.73
N SER A 14 3.08 30.68 9.83
CA SER A 14 3.46 31.78 10.72
C SER A 14 4.60 32.59 10.12
N ASP A 15 4.87 33.78 10.66
CA ASP A 15 5.98 34.63 10.23
C ASP A 15 7.35 33.93 10.33
N THR A 16 7.53 33.09 11.36
CA THR A 16 8.78 32.34 11.56
C THR A 16 8.97 31.28 10.47
N GLU A 17 7.92 30.52 10.15
CA GLU A 17 7.97 29.51 9.09
C GLU A 17 8.12 30.17 7.70
N ASN A 18 7.45 31.29 7.45
CA ASN A 18 7.64 32.10 6.24
C ASN A 18 9.09 32.61 6.12
N GLY A 19 9.70 33.00 7.24
CA GLY A 19 11.11 33.35 7.31
C GLY A 19 12.04 32.19 6.91
N CYS A 20 11.78 30.99 7.45
CA CYS A 20 12.53 29.77 7.10
C CYS A 20 12.37 29.42 5.61
N LEU A 21 11.14 29.48 5.09
CA LEU A 21 10.85 29.23 3.68
C LEU A 21 11.56 30.24 2.76
N SER A 22 11.56 31.53 3.14
CA SER A 22 12.24 32.58 2.38
C SER A 22 13.76 32.36 2.35
N GLN A 23 14.35 31.90 3.46
CA GLN A 23 15.77 31.54 3.52
C GLN A 23 16.08 30.34 2.63
N LEU A 24 15.24 29.29 2.68
CA LEU A 24 15.36 28.14 1.79
C LEU A 24 15.29 28.56 0.32
N TYR A 25 14.33 29.40 -0.05
CA TYR A 25 14.18 29.86 -1.44
C TYR A 25 15.38 30.67 -1.90
N LYS A 26 15.89 31.58 -1.07
CA LYS A 26 17.13 32.31 -1.37
C LYS A 26 18.29 31.35 -1.59
N PHE A 27 18.42 30.32 -0.76
CA PHE A 27 19.46 29.30 -0.92
C PHE A 27 19.32 28.52 -2.23
N LEU A 28 18.12 28.01 -2.55
CA LEU A 28 17.85 27.24 -3.77
C LEU A 28 17.99 28.07 -5.05
N ASP A 29 17.72 29.37 -4.99
CA ASP A 29 17.89 30.28 -6.12
C ASP A 29 19.38 30.55 -6.41
N GLN A 30 20.20 30.58 -5.35
CA GLN A 30 21.65 30.86 -5.41
C GLN A 30 22.52 29.62 -5.63
N ASN A 31 22.03 28.42 -5.31
CA ASN A 31 22.81 27.18 -5.34
C ASN A 31 22.12 26.16 -6.23
N ASP A 32 22.75 25.82 -7.35
CA ASP A 32 22.32 24.68 -8.15
C ASP A 32 22.44 23.39 -7.34
N GLN A 33 21.43 22.53 -7.46
CA GLN A 33 21.38 21.24 -6.81
C GLN A 33 21.62 20.16 -7.87
N LYS A 34 22.52 19.23 -7.57
CA LYS A 34 22.75 18.04 -8.40
C LYS A 34 22.39 16.81 -7.59
N LEU A 35 21.64 15.90 -8.18
CA LEU A 35 21.30 14.63 -7.56
C LEU A 35 22.59 13.81 -7.37
N ASP A 36 22.84 13.36 -6.15
CA ASP A 36 23.94 12.46 -5.85
C ASP A 36 23.55 11.03 -6.21
N LEU A 37 23.83 10.66 -7.47
CA LEU A 37 23.50 9.33 -8.01
C LEU A 37 24.26 8.22 -7.28
N THR A 38 25.49 8.47 -6.84
CA THR A 38 26.28 7.47 -6.12
C THR A 38 25.68 7.19 -4.75
N LEU A 39 25.29 8.23 -4.01
CA LEU A 39 24.61 8.08 -2.73
C LEU A 39 23.24 7.41 -2.89
N TRP A 40 22.48 7.76 -3.93
CA TRP A 40 21.23 7.09 -4.26
C TRP A 40 21.43 5.60 -4.54
N GLU A 41 22.36 5.23 -5.43
CA GLU A 41 22.65 3.83 -5.77
C GLU A 41 23.03 3.01 -4.53
N GLN A 42 23.83 3.57 -3.62
CA GLN A 42 24.18 2.92 -2.36
C GLN A 42 22.95 2.73 -1.45
N THR A 43 22.08 3.73 -1.37
CA THR A 43 20.87 3.69 -0.55
C THR A 43 19.86 2.69 -1.11
N ASP A 44 19.60 2.72 -2.42
CA ASP A 44 18.72 1.77 -3.12
C ASP A 44 19.20 0.33 -2.94
N GLN A 45 20.51 0.07 -3.10
CA GLN A 45 21.07 -1.25 -2.85
C GLN A 45 20.79 -1.73 -1.42
N LYS A 46 21.01 -0.88 -0.40
CA LYS A 46 20.73 -1.23 1.00
C LYS A 46 19.24 -1.52 1.23
N ILE A 47 18.33 -0.71 0.68
CA ILE A 47 16.88 -0.92 0.75
C ILE A 47 16.50 -2.27 0.10
N ASN A 48 17.05 -2.57 -1.07
CA ASN A 48 16.75 -3.81 -1.79
C ASN A 48 17.30 -5.06 -1.10
N PHE A 49 18.44 -4.96 -0.42
CA PHE A 49 18.94 -6.05 0.43
C PHE A 49 18.06 -6.31 1.65
N LEU A 50 17.57 -5.25 2.30
CA LEU A 50 16.58 -5.39 3.38
C LEU A 50 15.30 -6.03 2.84
N PHE A 51 14.77 -5.52 1.72
CA PHE A 51 13.60 -6.09 1.08
C PHE A 51 13.76 -7.58 0.79
N LYS A 52 14.86 -7.99 0.16
CA LYS A 52 15.16 -9.41 -0.11
C LYS A 52 15.16 -10.28 1.16
N SER A 53 15.56 -9.71 2.30
CA SER A 53 15.62 -10.44 3.57
C SER A 53 14.24 -10.63 4.21
N TYR A 54 13.28 -9.75 3.91
CA TYR A 54 11.95 -9.73 4.54
C TYR A 54 10.78 -10.01 3.58
N VAL A 55 11.02 -10.12 2.27
CA VAL A 55 9.96 -10.27 1.25
C VAL A 55 9.04 -11.45 1.56
N ASN A 56 9.59 -12.60 1.96
CA ASN A 56 8.79 -13.78 2.31
C ASN A 56 7.86 -13.45 3.48
N THR A 57 8.38 -12.84 4.55
CA THR A 57 7.57 -12.43 5.71
C THR A 57 6.46 -11.45 5.34
N ILE A 58 6.73 -10.51 4.42
CA ILE A 58 5.72 -9.54 3.97
C ILE A 58 4.66 -10.21 3.10
N VAL A 59 5.05 -11.08 2.18
CA VAL A 59 4.13 -11.84 1.32
C VAL A 59 3.29 -12.80 2.17
N ASP A 60 3.89 -13.44 3.16
CA ASP A 60 3.22 -14.37 4.07
C ASP A 60 2.19 -13.69 4.96
N ARG A 61 2.26 -12.36 5.17
CA ARG A 61 1.14 -11.60 5.79
C ARG A 61 -0.14 -11.72 4.98
N ASN A 62 -0.04 -12.06 3.70
CA ASN A 62 -1.15 -12.34 2.81
C ASN A 62 -2.23 -11.24 2.82
N SER A 63 -1.79 -9.98 2.76
CA SER A 63 -2.65 -8.80 2.85
C SER A 63 -2.52 -7.97 1.58
N LEU A 64 -3.65 -7.56 1.00
CA LEU A 64 -3.69 -6.85 -0.28
C LEU A 64 -2.91 -5.52 -0.25
N PRO A 65 -2.99 -4.67 0.80
CA PRO A 65 -2.12 -3.51 0.98
C PRO A 65 -0.65 -3.85 0.95
N ASN A 66 -0.24 -4.94 1.60
CA ASN A 66 1.17 -5.30 1.62
C ASN A 66 1.63 -5.71 0.22
N ILE A 67 0.89 -6.58 -0.46
CA ILE A 67 1.21 -7.01 -1.84
C ILE A 67 1.20 -5.82 -2.80
N SER A 68 0.20 -4.94 -2.71
CA SER A 68 0.12 -3.74 -3.56
C SER A 68 1.27 -2.77 -3.30
N HIS A 69 1.72 -2.59 -2.06
CA HIS A 69 2.88 -1.75 -1.75
C HIS A 69 4.22 -2.39 -2.14
N LEU A 70 4.30 -3.73 -2.15
CA LEU A 70 5.45 -4.42 -2.75
C LEU A 70 5.54 -4.12 -4.25
N ILE A 71 4.42 -4.25 -4.97
CA ILE A 71 4.33 -3.91 -6.39
C ILE A 71 4.64 -2.43 -6.64
N CYS A 72 4.08 -1.55 -5.81
CA CYS A 72 4.31 -0.11 -5.80
C CYS A 72 5.80 0.25 -5.71
N GLY A 73 6.52 -0.28 -4.72
CA GLY A 73 7.91 0.10 -4.46
C GLY A 73 8.95 -0.66 -5.28
N TRP A 74 8.68 -1.91 -5.67
CA TRP A 74 9.66 -2.82 -6.26
C TRP A 74 9.25 -3.39 -7.62
N GLY A 75 8.10 -2.99 -8.18
CA GLY A 75 7.60 -3.44 -9.46
C GLY A 75 7.10 -4.88 -9.48
N ASP A 76 6.92 -5.43 -10.68
CA ASP A 76 6.40 -6.80 -10.89
C ASP A 76 7.53 -7.84 -10.88
N PHE A 77 8.24 -7.95 -9.75
CA PHE A 77 9.41 -8.82 -9.61
C PHE A 77 9.05 -10.31 -9.58
N GLU A 78 10.03 -11.17 -9.89
CA GLU A 78 9.85 -12.62 -9.83
C GLU A 78 9.86 -13.13 -8.37
N TYR A 79 8.83 -13.89 -8.01
CA TYR A 79 8.63 -14.49 -6.69
C TYR A 79 8.13 -15.93 -6.83
N GLU A 80 8.80 -16.90 -6.19
CA GLU A 80 8.44 -18.33 -6.22
C GLU A 80 8.25 -18.92 -7.63
N GLY A 81 8.99 -18.42 -8.63
CA GLY A 81 8.91 -18.88 -10.02
C GLY A 81 7.78 -18.28 -10.85
N GLY A 82 6.99 -17.36 -10.28
CA GLY A 82 5.99 -16.54 -10.96
C GLY A 82 6.24 -15.06 -10.75
N SER A 83 5.32 -14.21 -11.19
CA SER A 83 5.41 -12.77 -10.94
C SER A 83 4.64 -12.41 -9.66
N ILE A 84 5.10 -11.40 -8.91
CA ILE A 84 4.44 -11.02 -7.65
C ILE A 84 2.98 -10.60 -7.87
N THR A 85 2.64 -10.04 -9.02
CA THR A 85 1.24 -9.70 -9.36
C THR A 85 0.34 -10.93 -9.45
N ASP A 86 0.88 -12.14 -9.65
CA ASP A 86 0.07 -13.37 -9.64
C ASP A 86 -0.55 -13.63 -8.24
N LYS A 87 0.05 -13.10 -7.16
CA LYS A 87 -0.52 -13.17 -5.80
C LYS A 87 -1.82 -12.38 -5.64
N LEU A 88 -2.17 -11.51 -6.59
CA LEU A 88 -3.45 -10.80 -6.57
C LEU A 88 -4.64 -11.72 -6.85
N ALA A 89 -4.42 -12.84 -7.54
CA ALA A 89 -5.46 -13.82 -7.82
C ALA A 89 -6.18 -14.27 -6.54
N ASP A 90 -5.44 -14.34 -5.43
CA ASP A 90 -5.99 -14.72 -4.12
C ASP A 90 -7.08 -13.74 -3.66
N PHE A 91 -7.01 -12.46 -4.02
CA PHE A 91 -7.92 -11.41 -3.55
C PHE A 91 -9.11 -11.17 -4.50
N ILE A 92 -9.27 -12.00 -5.53
CA ILE A 92 -10.34 -11.84 -6.52
C ILE A 92 -11.55 -12.70 -6.16
N PHE A 93 -12.66 -12.02 -5.96
CA PHE A 93 -13.99 -12.57 -5.73
C PHE A 93 -14.80 -12.54 -7.02
N TYR A 94 -15.92 -13.27 -7.06
CA TYR A 94 -16.80 -13.21 -8.23
C TYR A 94 -18.23 -12.94 -7.83
N LYS A 95 -18.91 -12.16 -8.66
CA LYS A 95 -20.35 -11.89 -8.55
C LYS A 95 -20.96 -12.00 -9.93
N ASP A 96 -22.00 -12.83 -10.08
CA ASP A 96 -22.66 -13.08 -11.36
C ASP A 96 -21.68 -13.46 -12.49
N GLY A 97 -20.67 -14.27 -12.16
CA GLY A 97 -19.62 -14.72 -13.10
C GLY A 97 -18.55 -13.67 -13.43
N LYS A 98 -18.60 -12.48 -12.83
CA LYS A 98 -17.66 -11.38 -13.09
C LYS A 98 -16.64 -11.24 -11.95
N PRO A 99 -15.32 -11.18 -12.24
CA PRO A 99 -14.28 -11.07 -11.21
C PRO A 99 -14.19 -9.64 -10.66
N TYR A 100 -14.00 -9.47 -9.37
CA TYR A 100 -13.83 -8.16 -8.73
C TYR A 100 -13.04 -8.28 -7.43
N ILE A 101 -12.49 -7.16 -6.93
CA ILE A 101 -11.90 -7.10 -5.59
C ILE A 101 -12.87 -6.32 -4.68
N LYS A 102 -13.12 -6.83 -3.48
CA LYS A 102 -13.98 -6.17 -2.48
C LYS A 102 -13.32 -4.92 -1.89
N GLN A 103 -14.14 -3.95 -1.50
CA GLN A 103 -13.72 -2.82 -0.67
C GLN A 103 -14.09 -3.04 0.80
N CYS A 104 -13.28 -2.49 1.72
CA CYS A 104 -13.50 -2.51 3.17
C CYS A 104 -13.60 -3.94 3.72
N ASP A 105 -12.79 -4.85 3.18
CA ASP A 105 -12.71 -6.20 3.67
C ASP A 105 -12.00 -6.21 5.05
N PRO A 106 -12.58 -6.85 6.10
CA PRO A 106 -11.97 -7.02 7.42
C PRO A 106 -10.50 -7.43 7.45
N GLU A 107 -10.01 -8.14 6.42
CA GLU A 107 -8.62 -8.61 6.33
C GLU A 107 -7.63 -7.57 5.80
N GLY A 108 -8.15 -6.36 5.57
CA GLY A 108 -7.36 -5.15 5.47
C GLY A 108 -7.20 -4.68 4.05
N ASP A 109 -8.22 -4.06 3.47
CA ASP A 109 -7.96 -2.88 2.64
C ASP A 109 -9.08 -1.85 2.76
N PHE A 110 -8.70 -0.58 2.61
CA PHE A 110 -9.58 0.55 2.48
C PHE A 110 -10.17 0.69 1.07
N HIS A 111 -9.59 0.10 -0.01
CA HIS A 111 -10.22 0.00 -1.36
C HIS A 111 -9.35 -0.72 -2.43
N PRO A 112 -9.95 -1.50 -3.35
CA PRO A 112 -9.25 -2.25 -4.41
C PRO A 112 -8.49 -1.36 -5.41
N TRP A 113 -8.90 -0.10 -5.54
CA TRP A 113 -8.32 0.84 -6.51
C TRP A 113 -6.85 1.15 -6.23
N GLN A 114 -6.41 1.10 -4.97
CA GLN A 114 -4.99 1.26 -4.63
C GLN A 114 -4.14 0.21 -5.34
N SER A 115 -4.57 -1.05 -5.30
CA SER A 115 -3.88 -2.15 -5.97
C SER A 115 -3.79 -1.93 -7.47
N PHE A 116 -4.89 -1.52 -8.10
CA PHE A 116 -4.91 -1.25 -9.53
C PHE A 116 -4.04 -0.06 -9.92
N ALA A 117 -4.10 1.04 -9.16
CA ALA A 117 -3.25 2.20 -9.39
C ALA A 117 -1.77 1.82 -9.26
N TYR A 118 -1.40 1.07 -8.22
CA TYR A 118 -0.03 0.63 -8.03
C TYR A 118 0.45 -0.35 -9.10
N MET A 119 -0.44 -1.17 -9.67
CA MET A 119 -0.11 -1.98 -10.86
C MET A 119 0.15 -1.13 -12.11
N VAL A 120 -0.66 -0.09 -12.36
CA VAL A 120 -0.38 0.88 -13.44
C VAL A 120 0.99 1.52 -13.18
N MET A 121 1.18 2.04 -11.97
CA MET A 121 2.41 2.69 -11.56
C MET A 121 3.59 1.73 -11.61
N ALA A 122 3.35 0.41 -11.51
CA ALA A 122 4.27 -0.73 -11.65
C ALA A 122 4.47 -1.22 -13.12
N GLY A 123 3.86 -0.55 -14.11
CA GLY A 123 4.05 -0.87 -15.53
C GLY A 123 3.47 -2.24 -15.91
N VAL A 124 2.57 -2.77 -15.08
CA VAL A 124 1.90 -4.06 -15.30
C VAL A 124 0.97 -3.92 -16.49
N ASP A 125 0.95 -4.94 -17.35
CA ASP A 125 0.02 -4.99 -18.47
C ASP A 125 -1.41 -5.25 -17.98
N PHE A 126 -2.35 -4.37 -18.27
CA PHE A 126 -3.75 -4.58 -17.90
C PHE A 126 -4.44 -5.68 -18.70
N GLN A 127 -3.86 -6.07 -19.84
CA GLN A 127 -4.29 -7.24 -20.61
C GLN A 127 -3.72 -8.55 -20.03
N LYS A 128 -2.82 -8.49 -19.04
CA LYS A 128 -2.30 -9.68 -18.36
C LYS A 128 -3.46 -10.44 -17.73
N LYS A 129 -3.54 -11.74 -18.04
CA LYS A 129 -4.47 -12.65 -17.36
C LYS A 129 -4.03 -12.83 -15.92
N ILE A 130 -4.93 -12.56 -14.99
CA ILE A 130 -4.63 -12.61 -13.56
C ILE A 130 -5.41 -13.74 -12.87
N VAL A 131 -6.59 -14.11 -13.38
CA VAL A 131 -7.35 -15.25 -12.85
C VAL A 131 -8.17 -15.92 -13.95
N GLY A 132 -7.98 -17.23 -14.14
CA GLY A 132 -8.65 -17.99 -15.19
C GLY A 132 -8.44 -17.38 -16.59
N THR A 133 -9.54 -17.00 -17.24
CA THR A 133 -9.52 -16.30 -18.53
C THR A 133 -9.55 -14.77 -18.42
N HIS A 134 -9.68 -14.23 -17.21
CA HIS A 134 -9.91 -12.80 -16.98
C HIS A 134 -8.61 -12.00 -16.85
N SER A 135 -8.61 -10.84 -17.51
CA SER A 135 -7.54 -9.86 -17.46
C SER A 135 -7.66 -8.96 -16.22
N LEU A 136 -6.59 -8.22 -15.90
CA LEU A 136 -6.65 -7.17 -14.88
C LEU A 136 -7.70 -6.09 -15.25
N GLN A 137 -7.84 -5.75 -16.54
CA GLN A 137 -8.87 -4.83 -17.01
C GLN A 137 -10.28 -5.34 -16.69
N ASP A 138 -10.54 -6.65 -16.82
CA ASP A 138 -11.83 -7.25 -16.44
C ASP A 138 -12.11 -7.01 -14.96
N VAL A 139 -11.13 -7.27 -14.08
CA VAL A 139 -11.29 -7.11 -12.63
C VAL A 139 -11.58 -5.64 -12.27
N VAL A 140 -10.86 -4.70 -12.89
CA VAL A 140 -11.02 -3.25 -12.70
C VAL A 140 -12.43 -2.82 -13.11
N SER A 141 -12.90 -3.25 -14.28
CA SER A 141 -14.22 -2.90 -14.83
C SER A 141 -15.40 -3.38 -13.97
N ASN A 142 -15.17 -4.36 -13.10
CA ASN A 142 -16.18 -4.99 -12.26
C ASN A 142 -16.07 -4.60 -10.77
N SER A 143 -14.98 -3.94 -10.37
CA SER A 143 -14.72 -3.52 -8.98
C SER A 143 -15.40 -2.20 -8.60
N ILE A 144 -16.60 -1.95 -9.13
CA ILE A 144 -17.26 -0.63 -9.24
C ILE A 144 -17.96 -0.11 -7.97
N ARG A 145 -17.93 -0.88 -6.88
CA ARG A 145 -18.60 -0.55 -5.62
C ARG A 145 -17.64 0.16 -4.68
N ILE A 146 -18.03 1.36 -4.27
CA ILE A 146 -17.29 2.21 -3.36
C ILE A 146 -18.02 2.32 -2.00
N GLN A 147 -17.48 1.72 -0.94
CA GLN A 147 -18.14 1.68 0.39
C GLN A 147 -17.83 2.90 1.29
N LYS A 148 -17.28 3.97 0.73
CA LYS A 148 -16.98 5.24 1.43
C LYS A 148 -17.60 6.40 0.68
N ASP A 149 -18.11 7.41 1.39
CA ASP A 149 -18.79 8.57 0.79
C ASP A 149 -17.92 9.83 0.62
N LYS A 150 -16.80 9.93 1.33
CA LYS A 150 -16.00 11.16 1.41
C LYS A 150 -15.17 11.49 0.16
N GLY A 151 -15.13 10.59 -0.83
CA GLY A 151 -14.39 10.80 -2.08
C GLY A 151 -12.86 10.74 -1.96
N GLU A 152 -12.32 10.54 -0.75
CA GLU A 152 -10.90 10.50 -0.45
C GLU A 152 -10.12 9.40 -1.20
N GLU A 153 -10.80 8.29 -1.51
CA GLU A 153 -10.20 7.13 -2.21
C GLU A 153 -10.29 7.24 -3.73
N LEU A 154 -10.88 8.32 -4.25
CA LEU A 154 -11.07 8.49 -5.68
C LEU A 154 -9.75 8.74 -6.42
N GLY A 155 -8.68 9.13 -5.73
CA GLY A 155 -7.37 9.33 -6.33
C GLY A 155 -6.85 8.11 -7.08
N HIS A 156 -6.73 6.97 -6.39
CA HIS A 156 -6.29 5.72 -7.01
C HIS A 156 -7.27 5.22 -8.07
N LEU A 157 -8.58 5.40 -7.85
CA LEU A 157 -9.59 5.07 -8.86
C LEU A 157 -9.31 5.86 -10.14
N LEU A 158 -9.28 7.19 -10.06
CA LEU A 158 -9.08 8.04 -11.22
C LEU A 158 -7.74 7.75 -11.92
N PHE A 159 -6.68 7.46 -11.17
CA PHE A 159 -5.39 7.08 -11.74
C PHE A 159 -5.44 5.75 -12.51
N ALA A 160 -6.03 4.71 -11.90
CA ALA A 160 -6.20 3.41 -12.53
C ALA A 160 -7.07 3.52 -13.79
N PHE A 161 -8.21 4.22 -13.69
CA PHE A 161 -9.14 4.44 -14.79
C PHE A 161 -8.51 5.21 -15.95
N ALA A 162 -7.71 6.25 -15.67
CA ALA A 162 -7.02 7.01 -16.70
C ALA A 162 -6.08 6.15 -17.56
N SER A 163 -5.75 4.93 -17.13
CA SER A 163 -4.86 4.01 -17.84
C SER A 163 -5.59 2.89 -18.58
N VAL A 164 -6.89 2.72 -18.34
CA VAL A 164 -7.74 1.70 -19.00
C VAL A 164 -8.96 2.29 -19.71
N ALA A 165 -9.16 3.61 -19.63
CA ALA A 165 -10.35 4.26 -20.17
C ALA A 165 -10.41 4.10 -21.70
N GLU A 166 -11.43 3.38 -22.15
CA GLU A 166 -11.86 3.34 -23.55
C GLU A 166 -13.04 4.31 -23.76
N SER A 167 -13.44 4.58 -25.01
CA SER A 167 -14.52 5.53 -25.35
C SER A 167 -15.82 5.29 -24.58
N ASP A 168 -16.12 4.02 -24.31
CA ASP A 168 -17.40 3.58 -23.74
C ASP A 168 -17.42 3.67 -22.20
N TRP A 169 -16.29 4.02 -21.58
CA TRP A 169 -16.16 4.08 -20.12
C TRP A 169 -16.68 5.40 -19.52
N LEU A 170 -16.96 6.41 -20.34
CA LEU A 170 -17.54 7.68 -19.87
C LEU A 170 -18.92 7.47 -19.24
N ASP A 171 -19.67 6.50 -19.75
CA ASP A 171 -21.02 6.14 -19.28
C ASP A 171 -21.01 5.09 -18.16
N HIS A 172 -19.82 4.71 -17.69
CA HIS A 172 -19.69 3.70 -16.65
C HIS A 172 -20.25 4.19 -15.31
N ILE A 173 -21.06 3.35 -14.66
CA ILE A 173 -21.74 3.68 -13.39
C ILE A 173 -21.01 3.04 -12.22
N PHE A 174 -20.61 3.88 -11.29
CA PHE A 174 -20.03 3.51 -10.00
C PHE A 174 -21.08 3.59 -8.91
N TYR A 175 -20.93 2.76 -7.88
CA TYR A 175 -21.86 2.69 -6.76
C TYR A 175 -21.17 3.12 -5.49
N MET A 176 -21.31 4.39 -5.09
CA MET A 176 -20.71 4.91 -3.86
C MET A 176 -21.76 5.00 -2.75
N ASN A 177 -21.62 4.19 -1.70
CA ASN A 177 -22.65 3.96 -0.66
C ASN A 177 -24.03 3.68 -1.26
N GLU A 178 -24.07 2.71 -2.19
CA GLU A 178 -25.25 2.28 -2.98
C GLU A 178 -25.89 3.37 -3.86
N LYS A 179 -25.32 4.59 -3.92
CA LYS A 179 -25.74 5.64 -4.86
C LYS A 179 -24.95 5.54 -6.15
N GLN A 180 -25.65 5.69 -7.26
CA GLN A 180 -25.05 5.69 -8.59
C GLN A 180 -24.39 7.03 -8.91
N TYR A 181 -23.24 6.95 -9.54
CA TYR A 181 -22.46 8.10 -9.98
C TYR A 181 -21.75 7.75 -11.28
N THR A 182 -21.74 8.70 -12.21
CA THR A 182 -20.92 8.67 -13.42
C THR A 182 -19.46 8.98 -13.10
N LEU A 183 -18.55 8.66 -14.02
CA LEU A 183 -17.14 9.02 -13.89
C LEU A 183 -16.94 10.54 -13.74
N GLN A 184 -17.73 11.36 -14.44
CA GLN A 184 -17.66 12.82 -14.32
C GLN A 184 -18.06 13.29 -12.92
N GLU A 185 -19.08 12.69 -12.31
CA GLU A 185 -19.47 12.99 -10.93
C GLU A 185 -18.39 12.54 -9.93
N MET A 186 -17.69 11.44 -10.21
CA MET A 186 -16.53 11.03 -9.42
C MET A 186 -15.39 12.03 -9.50
N VAL A 187 -15.04 12.55 -10.68
CA VAL A 187 -14.02 13.61 -10.81
C VAL A 187 -14.39 14.84 -9.99
N ARG A 188 -15.65 15.30 -10.05
CA ARG A 188 -16.11 16.44 -9.24
C ARG A 188 -16.05 16.17 -7.74
N LYS A 189 -16.35 14.94 -7.32
CA LYS A 189 -16.22 14.53 -5.91
C LYS A 189 -14.77 14.48 -5.46
N ALA A 190 -13.85 14.03 -6.31
CA ALA A 190 -12.41 14.06 -6.03
C ALA A 190 -11.90 15.50 -5.85
N ILE A 191 -12.33 16.42 -6.72
CA ILE A 191 -12.02 17.86 -6.58
C ILE A 191 -12.56 18.40 -5.24
N TYR A 192 -13.83 18.12 -4.93
CA TYR A 192 -14.43 18.55 -3.66
C TYR A 192 -13.71 17.98 -2.43
N ALA A 193 -13.36 16.69 -2.46
CA ALA A 193 -12.60 16.04 -1.40
C ALA A 193 -11.20 16.65 -1.26
N HIS A 194 -10.58 17.05 -2.37
CA HIS A 194 -9.30 17.75 -2.33
C HIS A 194 -9.43 19.15 -1.73
N GLU A 195 -10.45 19.92 -2.09
CA GLU A 195 -10.65 21.27 -1.54
C GLU A 195 -11.01 21.27 -0.06
N TYR A 196 -11.94 20.41 0.36
CA TYR A 196 -12.61 20.51 1.67
C TYR A 196 -12.43 19.29 2.57
N GLY A 197 -11.90 18.18 2.05
CA GLY A 197 -11.63 16.97 2.83
C GLY A 197 -10.46 17.14 3.80
N GLY A 198 -10.32 16.16 4.70
CA GLY A 198 -9.22 16.08 5.66
C GLY A 198 -7.85 16.08 4.99
N PHE A 199 -6.84 16.58 5.68
CA PHE A 199 -5.45 16.46 5.25
C PHE A 199 -4.85 15.19 5.85
N GLU A 200 -5.22 14.03 5.29
CA GLU A 200 -4.47 12.79 5.49
C GLU A 200 -3.65 12.52 4.24
N VAL A 201 -2.36 12.23 4.44
CA VAL A 201 -1.42 12.49 3.36
C VAL A 201 -1.56 11.61 2.14
N CYS A 202 -1.78 10.31 2.32
CA CYS A 202 -2.08 9.43 1.19
C CYS A 202 -3.27 9.94 0.39
N ARG A 203 -4.32 10.43 1.07
CA ARG A 203 -5.57 10.82 0.42
C ARG A 203 -5.35 12.00 -0.52
N LYS A 204 -4.72 13.09 -0.07
CA LYS A 204 -4.59 14.28 -0.93
C LYS A 204 -3.53 14.14 -2.02
N PHE A 205 -2.42 13.44 -1.78
CA PHE A 205 -1.44 13.17 -2.85
C PHE A 205 -2.08 12.29 -3.93
N HIS A 206 -2.74 11.19 -3.55
CA HIS A 206 -3.38 10.31 -4.52
C HIS A 206 -4.53 10.98 -5.27
N LEU A 207 -5.28 11.87 -4.62
CA LEU A 207 -6.29 12.70 -5.31
C LEU A 207 -5.64 13.58 -6.38
N SER A 208 -4.52 14.25 -6.09
CA SER A 208 -3.78 15.02 -7.09
C SER A 208 -3.28 14.13 -8.24
N GLU A 209 -2.66 12.99 -7.94
CA GLU A 209 -2.18 12.04 -8.94
C GLU A 209 -3.31 11.57 -9.88
N GLY A 210 -4.44 11.18 -9.30
CA GLY A 210 -5.61 10.73 -10.04
C GLY A 210 -6.24 11.82 -10.89
N LEU A 211 -6.37 13.04 -10.36
CA LEU A 211 -6.90 14.20 -11.08
C LEU A 211 -5.99 14.59 -12.25
N CYS A 212 -4.67 14.64 -12.04
CA CYS A 212 -3.70 14.90 -13.10
C CYS A 212 -3.77 13.82 -14.20
N ALA A 213 -3.82 12.54 -13.82
CA ALA A 213 -3.88 11.44 -14.78
C ALA A 213 -5.16 11.49 -15.62
N ILE A 214 -6.33 11.62 -14.98
CA ILE A 214 -7.62 11.60 -15.69
C ILE A 214 -7.81 12.82 -16.58
N SER A 215 -7.41 14.02 -16.13
CA SER A 215 -7.55 15.25 -16.93
C SER A 215 -6.59 15.29 -18.11
N ALA A 216 -5.43 14.63 -18.01
CA ALA A 216 -4.43 14.61 -19.07
C ALA A 216 -4.67 13.51 -20.12
N ARG A 217 -5.17 12.35 -19.71
CA ARG A 217 -5.24 11.16 -20.58
C ARG A 217 -6.61 10.92 -21.21
N VAL A 218 -7.67 11.49 -20.64
CA VAL A 218 -9.04 11.27 -21.11
C VAL A 218 -9.63 12.59 -21.62
N PRO A 219 -9.82 12.75 -22.96
CA PRO A 219 -10.22 14.02 -23.56
C PRO A 219 -11.48 14.67 -22.95
N ALA A 220 -12.45 13.87 -22.50
CA ALA A 220 -13.68 14.37 -21.88
C ALA A 220 -13.45 15.15 -20.55
N PHE A 221 -12.28 14.98 -19.93
CA PHE A 221 -11.92 15.57 -18.65
C PHE A 221 -10.83 16.64 -18.73
N GLU A 222 -10.39 17.02 -19.94
CA GLU A 222 -9.35 18.05 -20.15
C GLU A 222 -9.70 19.40 -19.48
N LYS A 223 -10.99 19.74 -19.42
CA LYS A 223 -11.50 20.94 -18.73
C LYS A 223 -11.15 21.04 -17.24
N PHE A 224 -10.70 19.95 -16.60
CA PHE A 224 -10.30 19.92 -15.19
C PHE A 224 -8.78 20.05 -14.99
N LYS A 225 -8.02 20.26 -16.07
CA LYS A 225 -6.56 20.33 -16.03
C LYS A 225 -6.06 21.49 -15.16
N GLU A 226 -6.71 22.65 -15.20
CA GLU A 226 -6.35 23.82 -14.40
C GLU A 226 -6.51 23.55 -12.89
N GLU A 227 -7.61 22.91 -12.49
CA GLU A 227 -7.79 22.49 -11.09
C GLU A 227 -6.76 21.44 -10.66
N ALA A 228 -6.46 20.46 -11.53
CA ALA A 228 -5.46 19.44 -11.26
C ALA A 228 -4.05 20.04 -11.07
N GLU A 229 -3.65 20.98 -11.94
CA GLU A 229 -2.36 21.68 -11.85
C GLU A 229 -2.25 22.47 -10.54
N ARG A 230 -3.30 23.21 -10.17
CA ARG A 230 -3.33 23.94 -8.90
C ARG A 230 -3.13 23.03 -7.69
N PHE A 231 -3.73 21.85 -7.69
CA PHE A 231 -3.57 20.86 -6.62
C PHE A 231 -2.20 20.21 -6.63
N LEU A 232 -1.64 19.93 -7.81
CA LEU A 232 -0.29 19.42 -7.98
C LEU A 232 0.75 20.40 -7.40
N ASP A 233 0.66 21.68 -7.76
CA ASP A 233 1.56 22.72 -7.29
C ASP A 233 1.56 22.82 -5.76
N GLY A 234 0.37 22.88 -5.17
CA GLY A 234 0.23 22.99 -3.73
C GLY A 234 0.71 21.75 -2.96
N GLN A 235 0.54 20.56 -3.52
CA GLN A 235 1.07 19.33 -2.93
C GLN A 235 2.58 19.21 -3.09
N THR A 236 3.14 19.65 -4.22
CA THR A 236 4.59 19.54 -4.45
C THR A 236 5.37 20.46 -3.51
N LYS A 237 4.77 21.59 -3.09
CA LYS A 237 5.32 22.46 -2.03
C LYS A 237 5.52 21.76 -0.68
N MET A 238 4.93 20.59 -0.45
CA MET A 238 5.18 19.81 0.77
C MET A 238 6.65 19.42 0.91
N VAL A 239 7.35 19.26 -0.21
CA VAL A 239 8.79 18.99 -0.23
C VAL A 239 9.56 20.12 0.45
N ASP A 240 9.16 21.38 0.27
CA ASP A 240 9.84 22.53 0.87
C ASP A 240 9.77 22.47 2.41
N PHE A 241 8.60 22.13 2.95
CA PHE A 241 8.39 22.04 4.40
C PHE A 241 9.12 20.83 5.00
N ILE A 242 9.07 19.68 4.32
CA ILE A 242 9.80 18.49 4.76
C ILE A 242 11.31 18.76 4.71
N LEU A 243 11.80 19.46 3.69
CA LEU A 243 13.19 19.85 3.56
C LEU A 243 13.64 20.76 4.71
N ILE A 244 12.83 21.77 5.09
CA ILE A 244 13.11 22.60 6.27
C ILE A 244 13.24 21.73 7.52
N VAL A 245 12.33 20.77 7.73
CA VAL A 245 12.38 19.85 8.87
C VAL A 245 13.66 19.01 8.85
N LEU A 246 14.00 18.40 7.71
CA LEU A 246 15.20 17.57 7.55
C LEU A 246 16.50 18.36 7.80
N GLU A 247 16.60 19.58 7.27
CA GLU A 247 17.75 20.45 7.49
C GLU A 247 17.89 20.86 8.96
N GLN A 248 16.78 21.14 9.64
CA GLN A 248 16.82 21.50 11.06
C GLN A 248 17.24 20.32 11.93
N ILE A 249 16.78 19.09 11.62
CA ILE A 249 17.24 17.87 12.28
C ILE A 249 18.76 17.69 12.12
N LEU A 250 19.32 17.94 10.92
CA LEU A 250 20.78 17.84 10.67
C LEU A 250 21.60 18.91 11.40
N SER A 251 21.09 20.12 11.49
CA SER A 251 21.89 21.25 11.94
C SER A 251 22.20 21.24 13.45
N GLU A 252 21.55 20.38 14.24
CA GLU A 252 21.53 20.39 15.72
C GLU A 252 21.18 21.75 16.36
N LYS A 253 20.89 22.78 15.55
CA LYS A 253 20.50 24.14 15.94
C LYS A 253 18.98 24.26 16.03
N SER A 254 18.31 23.15 16.34
CA SER A 254 16.88 22.97 16.24
C SER A 254 16.12 24.14 16.87
N GLN A 255 15.42 24.92 16.05
CA GLN A 255 14.26 25.65 16.52
C GLN A 255 13.14 24.62 16.69
N ILE A 256 13.16 23.89 17.81
CA ILE A 256 12.23 22.79 18.11
C ILE A 256 10.77 23.23 17.89
N SER A 257 10.47 24.51 18.13
CA SER A 257 9.17 25.13 17.86
C SER A 257 8.77 25.12 16.38
N VAL A 258 9.70 25.36 15.45
CA VAL A 258 9.42 25.36 13.99
C VAL A 258 9.21 23.94 13.49
N ILE A 259 10.08 22.99 13.87
CA ILE A 259 9.91 21.57 13.53
C ILE A 259 8.53 21.08 13.99
N LYS A 260 8.22 21.30 15.27
CA LYS A 260 6.96 20.86 15.87
C LYS A 260 5.75 21.52 15.18
N SER A 261 5.81 22.83 14.94
CA SER A 261 4.73 23.57 14.28
C SER A 261 4.47 23.05 12.85
N LEU A 262 5.51 22.82 12.06
CA LEU A 262 5.38 22.28 10.71
C LEU A 262 4.83 20.84 10.74
N ARG A 263 5.32 19.98 11.64
CA ARG A 263 4.80 18.62 11.82
C ARG A 263 3.33 18.61 12.20
N ASP A 264 2.92 19.43 13.17
CA ASP A 264 1.54 19.54 13.62
C ASP A 264 0.60 19.99 12.49
N LYS A 265 1.05 20.96 11.67
CA LYS A 265 0.27 21.46 10.53
C LYS A 265 0.18 20.47 9.37
N LEU A 266 1.26 19.72 9.13
CA LEU A 266 1.32 18.69 8.09
C LEU A 266 0.73 17.36 8.57
N VAL A 267 0.42 17.23 9.86
CA VAL A 267 -0.04 15.98 10.50
C VAL A 267 1.00 14.86 10.34
N ILE A 268 2.29 15.22 10.41
CA ILE A 268 3.42 14.28 10.34
C ILE A 268 3.79 13.84 11.76
N LEU A 269 3.81 12.53 11.99
CA LEU A 269 4.32 11.96 13.23
C LEU A 269 5.84 12.15 13.35
N ASP A 270 6.36 12.15 14.57
CA ASP A 270 7.73 12.58 14.87
C ASP A 270 8.83 11.73 14.22
N TYR A 271 8.54 10.46 13.91
CA TYR A 271 9.52 9.53 13.35
C TYR A 271 9.93 9.88 11.93
N PHE A 272 11.21 9.72 11.62
CA PHE A 272 11.86 10.01 10.34
C PHE A 272 11.20 9.25 9.18
N GLU A 273 10.75 8.03 9.41
CA GLU A 273 10.05 7.18 8.45
C GLU A 273 8.77 7.84 7.93
N ASN A 274 8.08 8.64 8.75
CA ASN A 274 6.93 9.42 8.30
C ASN A 274 7.35 10.57 7.39
N HIS A 275 8.51 11.18 7.63
CA HIS A 275 9.03 12.24 6.75
C HIS A 275 9.44 11.64 5.41
N ILE A 276 10.09 10.48 5.41
CA ILE A 276 10.42 9.71 4.20
C ILE A 276 9.15 9.31 3.45
N TYR A 277 8.11 8.89 4.16
CA TYR A 277 6.83 8.53 3.56
C TYR A 277 6.21 9.70 2.81
N TYR A 278 6.10 10.86 3.48
CA TYR A 278 5.52 12.06 2.90
C TYR A 278 6.37 12.59 1.75
N LEU A 279 7.70 12.53 1.88
CA LEU A 279 8.63 12.93 0.84
C LEU A 279 8.48 12.05 -0.40
N GLY A 280 8.35 10.73 -0.21
CA GLY A 280 8.07 9.78 -1.28
C GLY A 280 6.81 10.16 -2.07
N HIS A 281 5.67 10.31 -1.40
CA HIS A 281 4.41 10.70 -2.05
C HIS A 281 4.50 12.06 -2.76
N ALA A 282 5.11 13.06 -2.14
CA ALA A 282 5.22 14.39 -2.74
C ALA A 282 6.07 14.36 -4.03
N ILE A 283 7.17 13.60 -4.04
CA ILE A 283 8.03 13.43 -5.22
C ILE A 283 7.31 12.60 -6.28
N GLU A 284 6.58 11.54 -5.91
CA GLU A 284 5.78 10.73 -6.84
C GLU A 284 4.75 11.57 -7.56
N ASN A 285 3.97 12.35 -6.81
CA ASN A 285 2.96 13.25 -7.38
C ASN A 285 3.60 14.23 -8.38
N ALA A 286 4.77 14.79 -8.04
CA ALA A 286 5.54 15.67 -8.91
C ALA A 286 5.99 14.96 -10.20
N CYS A 287 6.51 13.73 -10.08
CA CYS A 287 6.96 12.92 -11.21
C CYS A 287 5.80 12.49 -12.12
N PHE A 288 4.69 12.03 -11.55
CA PHE A 288 3.50 11.66 -12.31
C PHE A 288 2.83 12.88 -12.96
N GLY A 289 2.88 14.06 -12.32
CA GLY A 289 2.49 15.32 -12.93
C GLY A 289 3.28 15.60 -14.22
N LEU A 290 4.62 15.54 -14.15
CA LEU A 290 5.49 15.70 -15.33
C LEU A 290 5.20 14.66 -16.42
N ILE A 291 5.02 13.39 -16.04
CA ILE A 291 4.67 12.30 -16.97
C ILE A 291 3.34 12.59 -17.70
N ASN A 292 2.39 13.20 -17.01
CA ASN A 292 1.09 13.59 -17.55
C ASN A 292 1.10 14.96 -18.25
N GLY A 293 2.28 15.55 -18.49
CA GLY A 293 2.44 16.78 -19.26
C GLY A 293 2.10 18.06 -18.50
N PHE A 294 2.11 18.02 -17.17
CA PHE A 294 2.14 19.22 -16.32
C PHE A 294 3.58 19.75 -16.20
N THR A 295 3.71 20.99 -15.76
CA THR A 295 5.02 21.65 -15.61
C THR A 295 5.49 21.64 -14.15
N MET A 296 6.79 21.83 -13.95
CA MET A 296 7.36 22.00 -12.60
C MET A 296 8.31 23.18 -12.57
N GLU A 297 8.17 24.06 -11.58
CA GLU A 297 9.10 25.16 -11.40
C GLU A 297 10.52 24.67 -11.09
N LYS A 298 11.54 25.36 -11.63
CA LYS A 298 12.96 25.04 -11.40
C LYS A 298 13.32 25.00 -9.92
N ARG A 299 12.78 25.92 -9.11
CA ARG A 299 13.02 25.93 -7.66
C ARG A 299 12.50 24.66 -7.00
N GLN A 300 11.32 24.21 -7.38
CA GLN A 300 10.71 22.99 -6.84
C GLN A 300 11.55 21.75 -7.21
N PHE A 301 12.04 21.69 -8.44
CA PHE A 301 12.95 20.63 -8.88
C PHE A 301 14.25 20.59 -8.06
N ARG A 302 14.82 21.77 -7.77
CA ARG A 302 16.00 21.91 -6.89
C ARG A 302 15.69 21.49 -5.45
N ALA A 303 14.52 21.84 -4.92
CA ALA A 303 14.08 21.44 -3.58
C ALA A 303 13.98 19.91 -3.47
N ILE A 304 13.34 19.25 -4.44
CA ILE A 304 13.28 17.78 -4.52
C ILE A 304 14.67 17.17 -4.54
N THR A 305 15.55 17.65 -5.43
CA THR A 305 16.93 17.16 -5.54
C THR A 305 17.67 17.23 -4.21
N ARG A 306 17.54 18.36 -3.50
CA ARG A 306 18.18 18.57 -2.20
C ARG A 306 17.60 17.67 -1.12
N ALA A 307 16.27 17.55 -1.06
CA ALA A 307 15.59 16.70 -0.10
C ALA A 307 15.98 15.23 -0.27
N ILE A 308 16.11 14.75 -1.52
CA ILE A 308 16.59 13.41 -1.83
C ILE A 308 18.02 13.20 -1.31
N ASN A 309 18.94 14.12 -1.61
CA ASN A 309 20.33 14.00 -1.16
C ASN A 309 20.45 13.94 0.37
N ILE A 310 19.69 14.80 1.07
CA ILE A 310 19.66 14.80 2.54
C ILE A 310 19.08 13.49 3.08
N ALA A 311 17.91 13.07 2.58
CA ALA A 311 17.25 11.85 3.02
C ALA A 311 18.11 10.60 2.77
N ASN A 312 18.79 10.52 1.62
CA ASN A 312 19.69 9.40 1.32
C ASN A 312 20.94 9.39 2.20
N SER A 313 21.48 10.55 2.61
CA SER A 313 22.57 10.59 3.61
C SER A 313 22.08 9.99 4.92
N PHE A 314 20.92 10.42 5.43
CA PHE A 314 20.33 9.82 6.64
C PHE A 314 20.13 8.30 6.50
N LEU A 315 19.48 7.84 5.43
CA LEU A 315 19.15 6.43 5.22
C LEU A 315 20.42 5.58 5.06
N SER A 316 21.39 6.04 4.27
CA SER A 316 22.63 5.32 4.01
C SER A 316 23.51 5.27 5.26
N ASP A 317 23.67 6.39 5.96
CA ASP A 317 24.66 6.50 7.03
C ASP A 317 24.18 5.77 8.30
N PHE A 318 22.88 5.80 8.64
CA PHE A 318 22.40 5.17 9.88
C PHE A 318 20.94 4.72 9.89
N GLY A 319 20.05 5.36 9.11
CA GLY A 319 18.61 5.11 9.16
C GLY A 319 18.25 3.65 8.88
N LEU A 320 18.76 3.07 7.80
CA LEU A 320 18.40 1.70 7.40
C LEU A 320 18.87 0.60 8.36
N ALA A 321 19.89 0.86 9.18
CA ALA A 321 20.34 -0.07 10.22
C ALA A 321 19.50 0.01 11.50
N SER A 322 18.69 1.07 11.64
CA SER A 322 18.02 1.44 12.90
C SER A 322 16.51 1.26 12.87
N ILE A 323 15.90 1.24 11.68
CA ILE A 323 14.45 1.14 11.48
C ILE A 323 13.97 -0.31 11.37
N SER A 324 12.72 -0.56 11.76
CA SER A 324 12.06 -1.84 11.47
C SER A 324 11.60 -1.87 10.01
N PHE A 325 12.31 -2.61 9.15
CA PHE A 325 11.93 -2.72 7.75
C PHE A 325 10.49 -3.23 7.57
N LEU A 326 10.02 -4.15 8.41
CA LEU A 326 8.66 -4.68 8.35
C LEU A 326 7.56 -3.67 8.69
N GLU A 327 7.88 -2.61 9.43
CA GLU A 327 6.99 -1.46 9.69
C GLU A 327 7.14 -0.38 8.62
N SER A 328 8.35 -0.21 8.10
CA SER A 328 8.71 0.92 7.23
C SER A 328 8.67 0.59 5.73
N PHE A 329 8.47 -0.67 5.33
CA PHE A 329 8.57 -1.06 3.90
C PHE A 329 7.56 -0.31 3.02
N LEU A 330 6.38 0.04 3.56
CA LEU A 330 5.41 0.89 2.86
C LEU A 330 6.04 2.24 2.53
N SER A 331 6.61 2.89 3.55
CA SER A 331 7.26 4.20 3.43
C SER A 331 8.48 4.18 2.51
N LEU A 332 9.34 3.18 2.69
CA LEU A 332 10.53 2.99 1.88
C LEU A 332 10.20 2.63 0.43
N GLY A 333 9.12 1.88 0.19
CA GLY A 333 8.66 1.52 -1.14
C GLY A 333 8.27 2.75 -1.96
N HIS A 334 7.43 3.63 -1.40
CA HIS A 334 7.08 4.91 -2.02
C HIS A 334 8.33 5.77 -2.28
N TYR A 335 9.16 5.98 -1.26
CA TYR A 335 10.36 6.79 -1.41
C TYR A 335 11.29 6.25 -2.50
N ARG A 336 11.54 4.93 -2.50
CA ARG A 336 12.38 4.28 -3.49
C ARG A 336 11.87 4.50 -4.92
N ARG A 337 10.58 4.26 -5.17
CA ARG A 337 9.98 4.50 -6.50
C ARG A 337 10.10 5.97 -6.87
N ALA A 338 9.79 6.87 -5.95
CA ALA A 338 9.86 8.32 -6.16
C ALA A 338 11.24 8.77 -6.67
N VAL A 339 12.31 8.35 -5.98
CA VAL A 339 13.69 8.72 -6.36
C VAL A 339 14.10 8.07 -7.67
N THR A 340 13.68 6.82 -7.92
CA THR A 340 13.94 6.13 -9.19
C THR A 340 13.28 6.87 -10.36
N LEU A 341 12.00 7.23 -10.23
CA LEU A 341 11.26 8.00 -11.23
C LEU A 341 11.90 9.38 -11.45
N PHE A 342 12.22 10.08 -10.36
CA PHE A 342 12.85 11.39 -10.44
C PHE A 342 14.20 11.34 -11.16
N THR A 343 15.01 10.31 -10.90
CA THR A 343 16.29 10.10 -11.58
C THR A 343 16.11 9.96 -13.10
N LYS A 344 15.14 9.15 -13.53
CA LYS A 344 14.84 8.96 -14.96
C LYS A 344 14.32 10.23 -15.64
N LEU A 345 13.48 10.99 -14.94
CA LEU A 345 12.95 12.26 -15.43
C LEU A 345 14.00 13.37 -15.45
N ASN A 346 14.96 13.37 -14.53
CA ASN A 346 16.06 14.34 -14.51
C ASN A 346 16.86 14.31 -15.83
N ASP A 347 17.05 13.13 -16.40
CA ASP A 347 17.75 12.95 -17.68
C ASP A 347 16.87 13.24 -18.90
N SER A 348 15.54 13.28 -18.71
CA SER A 348 14.52 13.32 -19.76
C SER A 348 13.64 14.58 -19.71
N THR A 349 14.06 15.63 -19.02
CA THR A 349 13.32 16.90 -18.93
C THR A 349 14.08 18.03 -19.61
N VAL A 350 13.35 18.94 -20.24
CA VAL A 350 13.89 20.17 -20.83
C VAL A 350 13.44 21.38 -20.02
N GLU A 351 14.31 22.38 -19.91
CA GLU A 351 13.98 23.65 -19.29
C GLU A 351 13.48 24.63 -20.35
N VAL A 352 12.28 25.17 -20.16
CA VAL A 352 11.66 26.19 -21.01
C VAL A 352 11.16 27.30 -20.09
N GLU A 353 11.68 28.51 -20.27
CA GLU A 353 11.27 29.70 -19.50
C GLU A 353 11.32 29.52 -17.96
N GLY A 354 12.29 28.75 -17.45
CA GLY A 354 12.44 28.48 -16.01
C GLY A 354 11.51 27.41 -15.45
N GLN A 355 10.74 26.75 -16.31
CA GLN A 355 9.94 25.57 -15.98
C GLN A 355 10.56 24.32 -16.60
N ARG A 356 10.49 23.20 -15.88
CA ARG A 356 10.83 21.88 -16.37
C ARG A 356 9.58 21.25 -16.98
N ILE A 357 9.72 20.78 -18.21
CA ILE A 357 8.69 20.03 -18.92
C ILE A 357 9.26 18.63 -19.15
N GLY A 358 8.50 17.60 -18.78
CA GLY A 358 8.84 16.24 -19.17
C GLY A 358 8.84 16.15 -20.69
N LEU A 359 9.95 15.72 -21.30
CA LEU A 359 9.88 15.26 -22.68
C LEU A 359 8.89 14.11 -22.64
N ILE A 360 7.79 14.23 -23.38
CA ILE A 360 6.74 13.22 -23.36
C ILE A 360 7.43 11.87 -23.55
N LEU A 361 7.32 10.97 -22.58
CA LEU A 361 7.74 9.57 -22.68
C LEU A 361 6.76 8.87 -23.67
N THR A 362 6.68 9.40 -24.89
CA THR A 362 5.62 9.15 -25.87
C THR A 362 5.68 7.75 -26.44
N THR A 363 6.83 7.08 -26.39
CA THR A 363 6.97 5.80 -27.08
C THR A 363 6.70 4.59 -26.21
N ASN A 364 6.88 4.64 -24.87
CA ASN A 364 6.34 3.60 -24.00
C ASN A 364 6.44 3.91 -22.47
N LEU A 365 5.51 4.70 -21.92
CA LEU A 365 5.43 4.94 -20.46
C LEU A 365 5.46 3.63 -19.66
N LYS A 366 4.77 2.57 -20.14
CA LYS A 366 4.78 1.26 -19.51
C LYS A 366 6.19 0.66 -19.41
N LEU A 367 7.02 0.74 -20.45
CA LEU A 367 8.42 0.27 -20.37
C LEU A 367 9.23 1.09 -19.37
N THR A 368 9.06 2.42 -19.37
CA THR A 368 9.78 3.29 -18.41
C THR A 368 9.42 2.93 -16.97
N LEU A 369 8.14 2.64 -16.75
CA LEU A 369 7.65 2.17 -15.47
C LEU A 369 8.28 0.80 -15.14
N GLN A 370 8.24 -0.18 -16.04
CA GLN A 370 8.83 -1.50 -15.79
C GLN A 370 10.31 -1.49 -15.35
N GLU A 371 11.09 -0.46 -15.71
CA GLU A 371 12.51 -0.33 -15.34
C GLU A 371 12.80 -0.25 -13.83
N TYR A 372 11.85 0.11 -12.96
CA TYR A 372 12.10 0.05 -11.49
C TYR A 372 11.89 -1.34 -10.89
N THR A 373 11.44 -2.31 -11.70
CA THR A 373 11.24 -3.69 -11.25
C THR A 373 12.56 -4.27 -10.79
N VAL A 374 12.62 -4.68 -9.52
CA VAL A 374 13.85 -5.23 -8.94
C VAL A 374 14.09 -6.66 -9.40
N ASP A 375 15.34 -6.98 -9.73
CA ASP A 375 15.78 -8.37 -9.89
C ASP A 375 16.36 -8.87 -8.56
N LEU A 376 15.52 -9.51 -7.75
CA LEU A 376 15.93 -10.08 -6.46
C LEU A 376 17.01 -11.17 -6.60
N LYS A 377 17.08 -11.87 -7.73
CA LYS A 377 18.08 -12.92 -7.97
C LYS A 377 19.46 -12.32 -8.24
N SER A 378 19.50 -11.16 -8.90
CA SER A 378 20.75 -10.43 -9.16
C SER A 378 21.44 -9.90 -7.89
N LEU A 379 20.67 -9.64 -6.82
CA LEU A 379 21.20 -9.12 -5.56
C LEU A 379 22.09 -10.16 -4.86
N LYS A 380 23.41 -10.00 -4.98
CA LYS A 380 24.43 -10.86 -4.35
C LYS A 380 25.06 -10.17 -3.15
N GLY A 381 25.24 -10.91 -2.06
CA GLY A 381 25.92 -10.43 -0.85
C GLY A 381 25.00 -10.36 0.36
N LYS A 382 25.51 -9.76 1.43
CA LYS A 382 24.74 -9.42 2.64
C LYS A 382 24.68 -7.90 2.75
N PRO A 383 23.59 -7.32 3.27
CA PRO A 383 23.58 -5.91 3.61
C PRO A 383 24.76 -5.64 4.55
N GLY A 384 25.65 -4.73 4.16
CA GLY A 384 26.71 -4.20 5.03
C GLY A 384 26.14 -3.26 6.09
N LEU A 385 25.01 -3.62 6.71
CA LEU A 385 24.38 -2.85 7.77
C LEU A 385 25.06 -3.25 9.07
N LYS A 386 26.08 -2.49 9.46
CA LYS A 386 26.47 -2.46 10.86
C LYS A 386 25.49 -1.50 11.55
N PRO A 387 24.87 -1.88 12.68
CA PRO A 387 24.24 -0.89 13.54
C PRO A 387 25.38 0.03 14.00
N GLU A 388 25.56 1.15 13.33
CA GLU A 388 26.34 2.22 13.90
C GLU A 388 25.61 2.68 15.15
N ILE A 389 26.36 3.01 16.20
CA ILE A 389 25.76 3.54 17.43
C ILE A 389 25.11 4.86 17.00
N VAL A 390 23.80 4.83 16.84
CA VAL A 390 23.07 6.07 16.59
C VAL A 390 23.30 6.96 17.80
N SER A 391 23.86 8.14 17.55
CA SER A 391 24.02 9.16 18.60
C SER A 391 22.72 9.29 19.38
N ASP A 392 22.80 9.39 20.71
CA ASP A 392 21.63 9.56 21.57
C ASP A 392 20.74 10.73 21.09
N ALA A 393 21.34 11.73 20.43
CA ALA A 393 20.64 12.88 19.84
C ALA A 393 19.59 12.51 18.78
N TYR A 394 19.72 11.35 18.13
CA TYR A 394 18.80 10.91 17.08
C TYR A 394 17.77 9.88 17.57
N LYS A 395 17.87 9.42 18.83
CA LYS A 395 17.01 8.33 19.34
C LYS A 395 15.52 8.67 19.38
N ASP A 396 15.18 9.94 19.54
CA ASP A 396 13.79 10.39 19.58
C ASP A 396 13.20 10.61 18.18
N TYR A 397 14.00 10.46 17.12
CA TYR A 397 13.61 10.73 15.74
C TYR A 397 13.36 9.48 14.90
N PHE A 398 13.67 8.28 15.37
CA PHE A 398 13.40 7.03 14.63
C PHE A 398 12.50 6.13 15.44
N LEU A 399 11.70 5.32 14.76
CA LEU A 399 11.03 4.22 15.42
C LEU A 399 12.05 3.10 15.64
N TYR A 400 12.77 3.18 16.76
CA TYR A 400 13.75 2.15 17.12
C TYR A 400 13.04 0.83 17.37
N PHE A 401 13.74 -0.21 16.94
CA PHE A 401 13.45 -1.62 17.17
C PHE A 401 12.71 -1.88 18.49
N ASP A 402 11.51 -2.45 18.39
CA ASP A 402 11.09 -3.49 19.33
C ASP A 402 11.12 -4.79 18.52
N THR A 403 11.93 -5.74 18.98
CA THR A 403 12.19 -7.03 18.35
C THR A 403 10.89 -7.76 18.07
N GLU A 404 10.65 -8.09 16.79
CA GLU A 404 9.67 -9.07 16.32
C GLU A 404 8.20 -8.70 16.59
N TYR A 405 7.32 -9.00 15.63
CA TYR A 405 5.90 -9.05 15.92
C TYR A 405 5.69 -10.19 16.91
N ASP A 406 5.67 -9.88 18.21
CA ASP A 406 5.46 -10.86 19.25
C ASP A 406 4.07 -11.48 19.10
N ILE A 407 4.04 -12.64 18.45
CA ILE A 407 2.89 -13.55 18.45
C ILE A 407 2.53 -13.76 19.92
N LEU A 408 1.24 -13.63 20.25
CA LEU A 408 0.79 -13.80 21.62
C LEU A 408 1.33 -15.13 22.18
N PRO A 409 1.94 -15.15 23.39
CA PRO A 409 2.73 -16.30 23.84
C PRO A 409 2.01 -17.64 23.77
N LYS A 410 0.71 -17.66 24.11
CA LYS A 410 -0.13 -18.86 24.02
C LYS A 410 -0.27 -19.32 22.56
N LEU A 411 -0.65 -18.42 21.66
CA LEU A 411 -0.74 -18.73 20.22
C LEU A 411 0.62 -19.19 19.66
N LYS A 412 1.73 -18.52 20.01
CA LYS A 412 3.09 -18.90 19.61
C LYS A 412 3.39 -20.36 20.00
N SER A 413 3.14 -20.70 21.26
CA SER A 413 3.38 -22.06 21.79
C SER A 413 2.49 -23.16 21.17
N ILE A 414 1.39 -22.79 20.51
CA ILE A 414 0.53 -23.73 19.77
C ILE A 414 1.04 -23.89 18.34
N ILE A 415 1.40 -22.79 17.67
CA ILE A 415 1.93 -22.80 16.30
C ILE A 415 3.26 -23.54 16.25
N GLU A 416 4.13 -23.34 17.24
CA GLU A 416 5.46 -23.97 17.34
C GLU A 416 5.42 -25.40 17.91
N HIS A 417 4.23 -25.96 18.17
CA HIS A 417 4.10 -27.31 18.73
C HIS A 417 4.54 -28.38 17.72
N THR A 418 5.31 -29.38 18.17
CA THR A 418 5.94 -30.41 17.33
C THR A 418 4.93 -31.15 16.46
N ASP A 419 3.81 -31.61 17.03
CA ASP A 419 2.77 -32.33 16.29
C ASP A 419 2.22 -31.55 15.09
N LEU A 420 2.25 -30.21 15.12
CA LEU A 420 1.82 -29.37 14.01
C LEU A 420 2.96 -29.15 13.00
N GLN A 421 4.19 -28.95 13.50
CA GLN A 421 5.39 -28.81 12.69
C GLN A 421 5.75 -30.08 11.89
N ASP A 422 5.35 -31.25 12.40
CA ASP A 422 5.54 -32.56 11.73
C ASP A 422 4.50 -32.83 10.61
N THR A 423 3.61 -31.88 10.33
CA THR A 423 2.60 -31.99 9.26
C THR A 423 3.00 -31.22 8.01
N ASN A 424 2.25 -31.43 6.92
CA ASN A 424 2.37 -30.62 5.71
C ASN A 424 1.56 -29.31 5.78
N ILE A 425 0.97 -28.97 6.94
CA ILE A 425 0.17 -27.75 7.11
C ILE A 425 1.12 -26.56 7.28
N VAL A 426 1.10 -25.66 6.30
CA VAL A 426 1.87 -24.42 6.35
C VAL A 426 0.98 -23.28 6.82
N LEU A 427 1.21 -22.84 8.06
CA LEU A 427 0.53 -21.69 8.65
C LEU A 427 1.15 -20.37 8.18
N LYS A 428 0.33 -19.49 7.59
CA LYS A 428 0.69 -18.18 7.04
C LYS A 428 0.07 -17.04 7.86
N GLY A 429 0.47 -15.80 7.61
CA GLY A 429 -0.01 -14.59 8.28
C GLY A 429 1.05 -13.99 9.22
N GLY A 430 1.07 -12.66 9.34
CA GLY A 430 2.01 -11.94 10.21
C GLY A 430 1.35 -11.14 11.32
N PHE A 431 0.08 -11.41 11.62
CA PHE A 431 -0.66 -10.73 12.67
C PHE A 431 -0.27 -11.26 14.04
N LYS A 432 -0.33 -10.40 15.06
CA LYS A 432 -0.02 -10.77 16.45
C LYS A 432 -0.90 -11.90 17.01
N HIS A 433 -2.13 -12.02 16.49
CA HIS A 433 -3.18 -12.81 17.11
C HIS A 433 -3.76 -13.91 16.24
N PHE A 434 -3.28 -14.15 15.02
CA PHE A 434 -3.73 -15.30 14.23
C PHE A 434 -2.74 -15.77 13.17
N ARG A 435 -2.93 -17.01 12.73
CA ARG A 435 -2.35 -17.60 11.51
C ARG A 435 -3.44 -18.28 10.69
N ARG A 436 -3.19 -18.43 9.39
CA ARG A 436 -4.08 -19.06 8.42
C ARG A 436 -3.49 -20.32 7.87
N TYR A 437 -4.34 -21.31 7.62
CA TYR A 437 -3.99 -22.43 6.76
C TYR A 437 -4.93 -22.45 5.56
N HIS A 438 -4.31 -22.53 4.38
CA HIS A 438 -5.00 -22.57 3.11
C HIS A 438 -4.71 -23.89 2.39
N PRO A 439 -5.71 -24.77 2.21
CA PRO A 439 -5.50 -26.01 1.46
C PRO A 439 -5.20 -25.72 -0.01
N ALA A 440 -4.21 -26.41 -0.60
CA ALA A 440 -3.66 -26.06 -1.91
C ALA A 440 -4.67 -26.01 -3.06
N GLU A 441 -5.69 -26.87 -3.05
CA GLU A 441 -6.74 -26.92 -4.09
C GLU A 441 -7.96 -26.06 -3.77
N TRP A 442 -7.98 -25.37 -2.63
CA TRP A 442 -9.14 -24.60 -2.20
C TRP A 442 -9.07 -23.15 -2.67
N PRO A 443 -10.21 -22.47 -2.87
CA PRO A 443 -10.23 -21.03 -3.12
C PRO A 443 -9.85 -20.27 -1.84
N ARG A 444 -9.03 -19.22 -1.92
CA ARG A 444 -8.55 -18.43 -0.75
C ARG A 444 -9.68 -17.97 0.20
N SER A 445 -10.86 -17.67 -0.35
CA SER A 445 -12.04 -17.30 0.41
C SER A 445 -12.63 -18.44 1.27
N VAL A 446 -12.05 -19.64 1.21
CA VAL A 446 -12.38 -20.79 2.06
C VAL A 446 -11.09 -21.29 2.70
N HIS A 447 -10.88 -20.91 3.96
CA HIS A 447 -9.62 -21.15 4.65
C HIS A 447 -9.84 -21.40 6.15
N TYR A 448 -8.79 -21.88 6.81
CA TYR A 448 -8.76 -22.07 8.26
C TYR A 448 -7.99 -20.94 8.94
N GLU A 449 -8.43 -20.55 10.12
CA GLU A 449 -7.67 -19.69 11.01
C GLU A 449 -7.43 -20.37 12.37
N ILE A 450 -6.24 -20.14 12.93
CA ILE A 450 -5.95 -20.38 14.35
C ILE A 450 -5.59 -19.04 14.98
N LEU A 451 -6.34 -18.63 15.98
CA LEU A 451 -6.27 -17.27 16.51
C LEU A 451 -6.47 -17.18 18.02
N GLN A 452 -6.03 -16.07 18.61
CA GLN A 452 -6.27 -15.73 20.00
C GLN A 452 -7.18 -14.50 20.09
N HIS A 453 -8.43 -14.71 20.52
CA HIS A 453 -9.41 -13.62 20.61
C HIS A 453 -9.16 -12.73 21.82
N LYS A 454 -8.68 -11.50 21.61
CA LYS A 454 -8.58 -10.42 22.63
C LYS A 454 -8.00 -10.89 23.99
N ASN A 455 -7.05 -11.84 23.97
CA ASN A 455 -6.47 -12.49 25.14
C ASN A 455 -7.46 -13.25 26.05
N LYS A 456 -8.50 -13.87 25.49
CA LYS A 456 -9.53 -14.60 26.25
C LYS A 456 -9.67 -16.06 25.85
N THR A 457 -9.59 -16.36 24.57
CA THR A 457 -9.74 -17.73 24.04
C THR A 457 -8.78 -17.98 22.88
N ILE A 458 -8.53 -19.25 22.59
CA ILE A 458 -7.97 -19.71 21.32
C ILE A 458 -9.11 -20.19 20.42
N GLY A 459 -9.25 -19.58 19.25
CA GLY A 459 -10.20 -19.97 18.23
C GLY A 459 -9.54 -20.86 17.17
N LEU A 460 -10.26 -21.90 16.75
CA LEU A 460 -10.03 -22.64 15.51
C LEU A 460 -11.24 -22.38 14.61
N GLU A 461 -11.03 -21.75 13.46
CA GLU A 461 -12.12 -21.29 12.60
C GLU A 461 -11.95 -21.83 11.18
N ILE A 462 -13.06 -22.12 10.50
CA ILE A 462 -13.13 -22.24 9.05
C ILE A 462 -14.07 -21.17 8.51
N HIS A 463 -13.58 -20.41 7.55
CA HIS A 463 -14.24 -19.24 6.98
C HIS A 463 -14.75 -19.56 5.59
N ILE A 464 -15.92 -19.03 5.25
CA ILE A 464 -16.37 -18.87 3.86
C ILE A 464 -16.65 -17.40 3.65
N GLU A 465 -15.96 -16.80 2.69
CA GLU A 465 -15.94 -15.35 2.50
C GLU A 465 -16.40 -14.93 1.11
N ASP A 466 -16.52 -15.84 0.14
CA ASP A 466 -17.07 -15.56 -1.20
C ASP A 466 -18.48 -16.15 -1.33
N GLN A 467 -19.43 -15.33 -1.78
CA GLN A 467 -20.82 -15.71 -2.03
C GLN A 467 -20.95 -16.85 -3.05
N ARG A 468 -19.97 -17.04 -3.93
CA ARG A 468 -19.94 -18.20 -4.84
C ARG A 468 -19.97 -19.54 -4.09
N TYR A 469 -19.42 -19.57 -2.88
CA TYR A 469 -19.39 -20.76 -2.03
C TYR A 469 -20.49 -20.75 -0.95
N GLN A 470 -21.48 -19.86 -1.04
CA GLN A 470 -22.60 -19.82 -0.10
C GLN A 470 -23.36 -21.16 -0.05
N SER A 471 -23.37 -21.93 -1.14
CA SER A 471 -23.96 -23.27 -1.19
C SER A 471 -23.26 -24.29 -0.28
N LEU A 472 -22.06 -23.98 0.25
CA LEU A 472 -21.39 -24.78 1.27
C LEU A 472 -21.94 -24.53 2.68
N TYR A 473 -22.71 -23.46 2.91
CA TYR A 473 -23.23 -23.12 4.23
C TYR A 473 -24.03 -24.27 4.89
N PRO A 474 -24.94 -24.99 4.19
CA PRO A 474 -25.60 -26.17 4.76
C PRO A 474 -24.63 -27.29 5.16
N VAL A 475 -23.44 -27.35 4.55
CA VAL A 475 -22.38 -28.28 4.95
C VAL A 475 -21.78 -27.83 6.29
N LEU A 476 -21.50 -26.54 6.47
CA LEU A 476 -21.05 -25.99 7.76
C LEU A 476 -22.07 -26.20 8.88
N GLU A 477 -23.37 -26.05 8.60
CA GLU A 477 -24.43 -26.34 9.59
C GLU A 477 -24.38 -27.80 10.04
N ARG A 478 -24.23 -28.75 9.10
CA ARG A 478 -24.07 -30.18 9.44
C ARG A 478 -22.77 -30.48 10.18
N LEU A 479 -21.70 -29.76 9.88
CA LEU A 479 -20.42 -29.90 10.59
C LEU A 479 -20.54 -29.39 12.03
N SER A 480 -21.22 -28.27 12.24
CA SER A 480 -21.38 -27.65 13.57
C SER A 480 -22.09 -28.54 14.59
N THR A 481 -22.97 -29.45 14.13
CA THR A 481 -23.64 -30.42 15.00
C THR A 481 -22.78 -31.63 15.34
N LYS A 482 -21.81 -31.98 14.49
CA LYS A 482 -20.92 -33.14 14.67
C LYS A 482 -19.60 -32.81 15.35
N LEU A 483 -19.08 -31.60 15.17
CA LEU A 483 -17.79 -31.20 15.77
C LEU A 483 -17.72 -31.28 17.30
N PRO A 484 -18.80 -31.07 18.08
CA PRO A 484 -18.75 -31.27 19.53
C PRO A 484 -18.34 -32.69 19.95
N GLU A 485 -18.60 -33.69 19.11
CA GLU A 485 -18.17 -35.08 19.35
C GLU A 485 -16.67 -35.29 19.05
N LEU A 486 -16.09 -34.45 18.18
CA LEU A 486 -14.71 -34.55 17.72
C LEU A 486 -13.73 -33.69 18.55
N CYS A 487 -14.21 -32.56 19.09
CA CYS A 487 -13.41 -31.55 19.78
C CYS A 487 -13.90 -31.37 21.23
N MET A 488 -13.55 -32.32 22.10
CA MET A 488 -14.21 -32.54 23.40
C MET A 488 -14.13 -31.38 24.40
N LYS A 489 -13.20 -30.44 24.23
CA LYS A 489 -13.01 -29.29 25.15
C LYS A 489 -13.36 -27.94 24.54
N GLY A 490 -13.63 -27.88 23.24
CA GLY A 490 -13.90 -26.63 22.54
C GLY A 490 -15.40 -26.32 22.47
N LYS A 491 -15.76 -25.05 22.58
CA LYS A 491 -17.12 -24.59 22.34
C LYS A 491 -17.33 -24.34 20.85
N VAL A 492 -18.13 -25.20 20.21
CA VAL A 492 -18.47 -25.06 18.79
C VAL A 492 -19.57 -24.02 18.61
N SER A 493 -19.40 -23.10 17.65
CA SER A 493 -20.44 -22.15 17.24
C SER A 493 -20.40 -21.86 15.74
N LEU A 494 -21.56 -21.51 15.18
CA LEU A 494 -21.70 -21.11 13.79
C LEU A 494 -22.16 -19.66 13.72
N ASP A 495 -21.32 -18.81 13.13
CA ASP A 495 -21.64 -17.43 12.80
C ASP A 495 -22.27 -17.39 11.40
N ARG A 496 -23.57 -17.07 11.35
CA ARG A 496 -24.37 -17.05 10.12
C ARG A 496 -24.22 -15.76 9.33
N GLU A 497 -23.77 -14.70 9.99
CA GLU A 497 -23.72 -13.36 9.43
C GLU A 497 -22.37 -13.09 8.77
N TRP A 498 -21.33 -13.89 9.08
CA TRP A 498 -20.00 -13.82 8.47
C TRP A 498 -20.09 -13.84 6.94
N TYR A 499 -19.87 -12.67 6.31
CA TYR A 499 -20.00 -12.41 4.87
C TYR A 499 -21.28 -12.93 4.21
N SER A 500 -22.35 -13.19 4.96
CA SER A 500 -23.55 -13.92 4.49
C SER A 500 -23.27 -15.32 3.93
N CYS A 501 -22.09 -15.88 4.23
CA CYS A 501 -21.59 -17.16 3.72
C CYS A 501 -21.31 -18.17 4.84
N GLY A 502 -21.00 -17.68 6.03
CA GLY A 502 -20.89 -18.45 7.27
C GLY A 502 -19.46 -18.71 7.71
N ARG A 503 -19.31 -18.88 9.02
CA ARG A 503 -18.06 -19.20 9.69
C ARG A 503 -18.29 -20.15 10.85
N LEU A 504 -17.57 -21.25 10.85
CA LEU A 504 -17.66 -22.27 11.89
C LEU A 504 -16.44 -22.19 12.80
N LYS A 505 -16.70 -22.17 14.11
CA LYS A 505 -15.71 -21.82 15.14
C LYS A 505 -15.66 -22.86 16.24
N ILE A 506 -14.48 -23.02 16.81
CA ILE A 506 -14.23 -23.79 18.02
C ILE A 506 -13.40 -22.92 18.96
N ASP A 507 -14.01 -22.47 20.06
CA ASP A 507 -13.35 -21.64 21.07
C ASP A 507 -12.85 -22.48 22.25
N TYR A 508 -11.59 -22.27 22.65
CA TYR A 508 -10.97 -22.87 23.82
C TYR A 508 -10.59 -21.80 24.84
N ASP A 509 -10.84 -22.07 26.12
CA ASP A 509 -10.27 -21.27 27.20
C ASP A 509 -8.74 -21.36 27.21
N LEU A 510 -8.05 -20.31 27.69
CA LEU A 510 -6.59 -20.23 27.62
C LEU A 510 -5.85 -21.28 28.47
N ASP A 511 -6.53 -21.86 29.46
CA ASP A 511 -6.01 -22.91 30.33
C ASP A 511 -6.04 -24.30 29.69
N VAL A 512 -6.73 -24.47 28.56
CA VAL A 512 -6.71 -25.72 27.80
C VAL A 512 -5.28 -26.02 27.33
N PRO A 513 -4.77 -27.26 27.56
CA PRO A 513 -3.43 -27.65 27.12
C PRO A 513 -3.22 -27.51 25.60
N ASN A 514 -2.04 -27.08 25.19
CA ASN A 514 -1.71 -26.86 23.77
C ASN A 514 -1.85 -28.14 22.95
N ASP A 515 -1.44 -29.30 23.49
CA ASP A 515 -1.50 -30.57 22.79
C ASP A 515 -2.94 -30.97 22.43
N VAL A 516 -3.90 -30.62 23.29
CA VAL A 516 -5.34 -30.81 23.01
C VAL A 516 -5.77 -29.91 21.86
N ILE A 517 -5.44 -28.62 21.91
CA ILE A 517 -5.82 -27.65 20.87
C ILE A 517 -5.22 -28.05 19.52
N VAL A 518 -3.95 -28.44 19.48
CA VAL A 518 -3.26 -28.88 18.26
C VAL A 518 -3.90 -30.14 17.69
N LYS A 519 -4.14 -31.16 18.52
CA LYS A 519 -4.81 -32.40 18.06
C LYS A 519 -6.20 -32.13 17.51
N ASP A 520 -6.98 -31.28 18.18
CA ASP A 520 -8.31 -30.93 17.73
C ASP A 520 -8.27 -30.06 16.47
N PHE A 521 -7.25 -29.20 16.29
CA PHE A 521 -7.04 -28.46 15.03
C PHE A 521 -6.74 -29.39 13.85
N LEU A 522 -5.85 -30.36 14.04
CA LEU A 522 -5.52 -31.35 13.01
C LEU A 522 -6.74 -32.23 12.67
N ARG A 523 -7.52 -32.65 13.69
CA ARG A 523 -8.77 -33.39 13.47
C ARG A 523 -9.82 -32.55 12.77
N PHE A 524 -9.97 -31.29 13.18
CA PHE A 524 -10.88 -30.33 12.57
C PHE A 524 -10.58 -30.22 11.09
N ILE A 525 -9.34 -29.86 10.71
CA ILE A 525 -8.88 -29.78 9.33
C ILE A 525 -9.14 -31.09 8.58
N GLY A 526 -8.64 -32.23 9.09
CA GLY A 526 -8.75 -33.50 8.37
C GLY A 526 -10.21 -33.92 8.13
N TYR A 527 -11.10 -33.67 9.10
CA TYR A 527 -12.51 -33.98 8.99
C TYR A 527 -13.24 -33.03 8.04
N THR A 528 -13.03 -31.72 8.17
CA THR A 528 -13.72 -30.72 7.34
C THR A 528 -13.19 -30.69 5.91
N GLU A 529 -11.89 -30.88 5.68
CA GLU A 529 -11.34 -30.98 4.34
C GLU A 529 -11.97 -32.12 3.55
N THR A 530 -12.08 -33.30 4.17
CA THR A 530 -12.71 -34.47 3.55
C THR A 530 -14.16 -34.20 3.15
N ILE A 531 -14.92 -33.52 4.02
CA ILE A 531 -16.35 -33.27 3.80
C ILE A 531 -16.58 -32.14 2.79
N LEU A 532 -15.72 -31.12 2.76
CA LEU A 532 -15.87 -29.96 1.89
C LEU A 532 -15.25 -30.16 0.50
N ALA A 533 -14.32 -31.09 0.33
CA ALA A 533 -13.61 -31.31 -0.93
C ALA A 533 -14.55 -31.59 -2.13
N GLN A 534 -15.53 -32.49 -1.97
CA GLN A 534 -16.49 -32.78 -3.05
C GLN A 534 -17.41 -31.60 -3.38
N PRO A 535 -18.09 -30.99 -2.39
CA PRO A 535 -18.87 -29.77 -2.63
C PRO A 535 -18.07 -28.63 -3.28
N LEU A 536 -16.82 -28.41 -2.86
CA LEU A 536 -15.95 -27.39 -3.45
C LEU A 536 -15.65 -27.68 -4.92
N LYS A 537 -15.27 -28.91 -5.25
CA LYS A 537 -15.00 -29.35 -6.64
C LYS A 537 -16.22 -29.24 -7.57
N ALA A 538 -17.44 -29.21 -7.03
CA ALA A 538 -18.66 -29.01 -7.81
C ALA A 538 -18.94 -27.53 -8.12
N ILE A 539 -18.29 -26.59 -7.42
CA ILE A 539 -18.48 -25.14 -7.56
C ILE A 539 -17.35 -24.51 -8.38
N THR A 540 -16.11 -24.98 -8.19
CA THR A 540 -14.90 -24.58 -8.94
C THR A 540 -14.90 -25.22 -10.32
#